data_AF-A0A2Z3LHJ6-F1
#
_entry.id   AF-A0A2Z3LHJ6-F1
#
_cell.length_a   1.000
_cell.length_b   1.000
_cell.length_c   1.000
_cell.angle_alpha   90.00
_cell.angle_beta   90.00
_cell.angle_gamma   90.00
#
_symmetry.space_group_name_H-M   'P 1'
#
loop_
_entity.id
_entity.type
_entity.pdbx_description
1 polymer ?
#
loop_
_entity_poly.entity_id
_entity_poly.type
_entity_poly.pdbx_seq_one_letter_code
_entity_poly.pdbx_strand_id
1 'polypeptide(L)'
;MCHRGKIIESVVRRSGISISVLAAKMGISRNTLYNRFKEKNLSYDFILALGAVVHYNFAVEFPEMRVDSSSLDDIRAELWRVERKYKNLLEKYNHLLKFLLKKSQDTDQHALHKKIKDFINSSSF
;
A
#
# COMPACT_ATOMS: atom_id res chain seq x y z
N MET A 1 18.40 -6.20 25.56
CA MET A 1 18.79 -5.85 24.17
C MET A 1 18.17 -6.85 23.22
N CYS A 2 17.30 -6.38 22.33
CA CYS A 2 16.58 -7.22 21.37
C CYS A 2 17.54 -7.73 20.27
N HIS A 3 17.40 -9.00 19.87
CA HIS A 3 18.25 -9.57 18.81
C HIS A 3 17.60 -9.36 17.45
N ARG A 4 17.96 -8.27 16.75
CA ARG A 4 17.28 -7.83 15.52
C ARG A 4 17.28 -8.89 14.43
N GLY A 5 18.40 -9.57 14.22
CA GLY A 5 18.51 -10.63 13.20
C GLY A 5 17.49 -11.77 13.36
N LYS A 6 17.23 -12.22 14.61
CA LYS A 6 16.25 -13.28 14.89
C LYS A 6 14.82 -12.85 14.63
N ILE A 7 14.48 -11.58 14.94
CA ILE A 7 13.14 -11.05 14.67
C ILE A 7 12.89 -11.03 13.17
N ILE A 8 13.84 -10.50 12.40
CA ILE A 8 13.73 -10.39 10.94
C ILE A 8 13.60 -11.78 10.32
N GLU A 9 14.41 -12.74 10.77
CA GLU A 9 14.34 -14.12 10.30
C GLU A 9 12.94 -14.73 10.54
N SER A 10 12.34 -14.47 11.70
CA SER A 10 11.00 -14.93 12.02
C SER A 10 9.94 -14.34 11.08
N VAL A 11 10.05 -13.06 10.73
CA VAL A 11 9.14 -12.37 9.81
C VAL A 11 9.30 -12.91 8.39
N VAL A 12 10.54 -13.07 7.92
CA VAL A 12 10.83 -13.63 6.59
C VAL A 12 10.27 -15.05 6.44
N ARG A 13 10.38 -15.89 7.48
CA ARG A 13 9.79 -17.23 7.45
C ARG A 13 8.26 -17.21 7.40
N ARG A 14 7.62 -16.21 8.01
CA ARG A 14 6.16 -16.04 7.97
C ARG A 14 5.65 -15.43 6.67
N SER A 15 6.47 -14.67 5.94
CA SER A 15 6.04 -13.99 4.69
C SER A 15 5.88 -14.94 3.50
N GLY A 16 6.33 -16.20 3.61
CA GLY A 16 6.25 -17.19 2.53
C GLY A 16 7.25 -16.97 1.39
N ILE A 17 8.11 -15.95 1.49
CA ILE A 17 9.14 -15.66 0.50
C ILE A 17 10.36 -16.54 0.76
N SER A 18 10.82 -17.25 -0.27
CA SER A 18 12.00 -18.09 -0.13
C SER A 18 13.26 -17.25 0.12
N ILE A 19 14.14 -17.74 0.99
CA ILE A 19 15.40 -17.08 1.34
C ILE A 19 16.27 -16.87 0.09
N SER A 20 16.21 -17.77 -0.89
CA SER A 20 16.91 -17.63 -2.16
C SER A 20 16.43 -16.43 -2.97
N VAL A 21 15.10 -16.21 -3.05
CA VAL A 21 14.52 -15.06 -3.75
C VAL A 21 14.86 -13.77 -3.01
N LEU A 22 14.79 -13.79 -1.68
CA LEU A 22 15.14 -12.63 -0.85
C LEU A 22 16.60 -12.23 -1.05
N ALA A 23 17.52 -13.20 -0.98
CA ALA A 23 18.95 -12.95 -1.18
C ALA A 23 19.24 -12.38 -2.58
N ALA A 24 18.61 -12.95 -3.63
CA ALA A 24 18.76 -12.47 -5.00
C ALA A 24 18.26 -11.02 -5.16
N LYS A 25 17.09 -10.69 -4.60
CA LYS A 25 16.53 -9.32 -4.64
C LYS A 25 17.38 -8.32 -3.86
N MET A 26 18.03 -8.76 -2.79
CA MET A 26 18.93 -7.94 -1.98
C MET A 26 20.35 -7.84 -2.55
N GLY A 27 20.66 -8.54 -3.66
CA GLY A 27 21.99 -8.53 -4.27
C GLY A 27 23.10 -9.17 -3.43
N ILE A 28 22.75 -10.05 -2.49
CA ILE A 28 23.70 -10.70 -1.57
C ILE A 28 23.64 -12.23 -1.68
N SER A 29 24.68 -12.91 -1.23
CA SER A 29 24.67 -14.38 -1.16
C SER A 29 23.71 -14.88 -0.08
N ARG A 30 23.15 -16.08 -0.27
CA ARG A 30 22.33 -16.75 0.77
C ARG A 30 23.08 -16.89 2.09
N ASN A 31 24.38 -17.21 2.03
CA ASN A 31 25.22 -17.35 3.22
C ASN A 31 25.34 -16.03 3.99
N THR A 32 25.54 -14.92 3.26
CA THR A 32 25.54 -13.58 3.84
C THR A 32 24.22 -13.28 4.53
N LEU A 33 23.08 -13.60 3.90
CA LEU A 33 21.77 -13.40 4.50
C LEU A 33 21.57 -14.23 5.78
N TYR A 34 22.00 -15.49 5.80
CA TYR A 34 21.97 -16.32 7.02
C TYR A 34 22.86 -15.76 8.14
N ASN A 35 24.04 -15.24 7.79
CA ASN A 35 24.93 -14.60 8.78
C ASN A 35 24.29 -13.35 9.38
N ARG A 36 23.63 -12.53 8.55
CA ARG A 36 22.89 -11.34 8.98
C ARG A 36 21.77 -11.66 9.98
N PHE A 37 21.09 -12.80 9.83
CA PHE A 37 20.08 -13.24 10.81
C PHE A 37 20.66 -13.59 12.19
N LYS A 38 21.95 -13.97 12.25
CA LYS A 38 22.65 -14.24 13.52
C LYS A 38 23.23 -12.98 14.16
N GLU A 39 23.21 -11.84 13.48
CA GLU A 39 23.70 -10.58 14.03
C GLU A 39 22.68 -9.96 15.01
N LYS A 40 23.15 -9.61 16.20
CA LYS A 40 22.32 -9.00 17.25
C LYS A 40 21.90 -7.57 16.87
N ASN A 41 22.85 -6.80 16.33
CA ASN A 41 22.70 -5.39 15.99
C ASN A 41 22.83 -5.19 14.48
N LEU A 42 21.72 -5.43 13.76
CA LEU A 42 21.65 -5.18 12.33
C LEU A 42 21.37 -3.69 12.06
N SER A 43 21.94 -3.14 10.99
CA SER A 43 21.71 -1.75 10.58
C SER A 43 20.27 -1.56 10.11
N TYR A 44 19.65 -0.43 10.48
CA TYR A 44 18.27 -0.16 10.09
C TYR A 44 18.08 -0.04 8.58
N ASP A 45 19.09 0.45 7.85
CA ASP A 45 19.06 0.52 6.38
C ASP A 45 18.86 -0.86 5.75
N PHE A 46 19.55 -1.87 6.29
CA PHE A 46 19.39 -3.25 5.83
C PHE A 46 17.99 -3.78 6.15
N ILE A 47 17.48 -3.47 7.34
CA ILE A 47 16.13 -3.87 7.78
C ILE A 47 15.05 -3.22 6.89
N LEU A 48 15.21 -1.95 6.53
CA LEU A 48 14.32 -1.22 5.63
C LEU A 48 14.31 -1.84 4.24
N ALA A 49 15.50 -2.05 3.65
CA ALA A 49 15.63 -2.68 2.33
C ALA A 49 14.98 -4.07 2.30
N LEU A 50 15.22 -4.87 3.35
CA LEU A 50 14.63 -6.20 3.48
C LEU A 50 13.10 -6.13 3.64
N GLY A 51 12.59 -5.19 4.46
CA GLY A 51 11.16 -4.92 4.63
C GLY A 51 10.45 -4.56 3.33
N ALA A 52 11.08 -3.75 2.48
CA ALA A 52 10.54 -3.41 1.16
C ALA A 52 10.40 -4.64 0.26
N VAL A 53 11.35 -5.58 0.32
CA VAL A 53 11.31 -6.82 -0.47
C VAL A 53 10.24 -7.79 0.04
N VAL A 54 10.06 -7.89 1.36
CA VAL A 54 9.06 -8.80 1.95
C VAL A 54 7.69 -8.17 2.18
N HIS A 55 7.51 -6.92 1.75
CA HIS A 55 6.31 -6.12 1.97
C HIS A 55 5.86 -6.07 3.44
N TYR A 56 6.82 -5.96 4.36
CA TYR A 56 6.57 -5.89 5.80
C TYR A 56 7.19 -4.63 6.41
N ASN A 57 6.41 -3.92 7.22
CA ASN A 57 6.88 -2.73 7.93
C ASN A 57 7.54 -3.11 9.26
N PHE A 58 8.88 -3.20 9.25
CA PHE A 58 9.66 -3.51 10.45
C PHE A 58 9.66 -2.40 11.52
N ALA A 59 9.13 -1.21 11.23
CA ALA A 59 8.97 -0.17 12.24
C ALA A 59 7.96 -0.55 13.36
N VAL A 60 7.13 -1.58 13.14
CA VAL A 60 6.27 -2.16 14.17
C VAL A 60 7.09 -2.90 15.23
N GLU A 61 8.13 -3.61 14.79
CA GLU A 61 9.03 -4.38 15.67
C GLU A 61 10.17 -3.50 16.22
N PHE A 62 10.56 -2.47 15.47
CA PHE A 62 11.61 -1.53 15.84
C PHE A 62 11.08 -0.08 15.75
N PRO A 63 10.33 0.40 16.77
CA PRO A 63 9.79 1.77 16.78
C PRO A 63 10.87 2.85 16.65
N GLU A 64 12.08 2.54 17.10
CA GLU A 64 13.32 3.31 16.96
C GLU A 64 13.71 3.63 15.50
N MET A 65 13.16 2.92 14.51
CA MET A 65 13.35 3.21 13.08
C MET A 65 12.52 4.40 12.56
N ARG A 66 11.49 4.85 13.30
CA ARG A 66 10.52 5.85 12.82
C ARG A 66 11.02 7.30 12.89
N VAL A 67 12.29 7.53 13.23
CA VAL A 67 12.78 8.85 13.66
C VAL A 67 13.06 9.81 12.48
N ASP A 68 13.05 9.35 11.23
CA ASP A 68 13.24 10.24 10.08
C ASP A 68 11.92 10.85 9.61
N SER A 69 11.68 12.07 10.09
CA SER A 69 10.58 12.95 9.69
C SER A 69 10.45 13.18 8.18
N SER A 70 11.53 13.01 7.41
CA SER A 70 11.53 13.07 5.94
C SER A 70 10.68 11.97 5.29
N SER A 71 10.65 10.76 5.85
CA SER A 71 9.84 9.66 5.32
C SER A 71 8.34 9.87 5.55
N LEU A 72 7.95 10.69 6.53
CA LEU A 72 6.54 11.03 6.76
C LEU A 72 6.00 11.97 5.69
N ASP A 73 6.82 12.91 5.22
CA ASP A 73 6.43 13.83 4.15
C ASP A 73 6.25 13.10 2.81
N ASP A 74 7.08 12.10 2.52
CA ASP A 74 6.88 11.22 1.35
C ASP A 74 5.59 10.42 1.44
N ILE A 75 5.27 9.83 2.61
CA ILE A 75 4.01 9.11 2.83
C ILE A 75 2.80 10.06 2.69
N ARG A 76 2.89 11.28 3.22
CA ARG A 76 1.83 12.30 3.10
C ARG A 76 1.65 12.74 1.65
N ALA A 77 2.74 12.93 0.92
CA ALA A 77 2.69 13.25 -0.50
C ALA A 77 2.03 12.13 -1.32
N GLU A 78 2.36 10.87 -1.03
CA GLU A 78 1.75 9.73 -1.72
C GLU A 78 0.25 9.59 -1.36
N LEU A 79 -0.12 9.83 -0.11
CA LEU A 79 -1.51 9.89 0.33
C LEU A 79 -2.31 10.94 -0.44
N TRP A 80 -1.80 12.17 -0.55
CA TRP A 80 -2.43 13.23 -1.33
C TRP A 80 -2.55 12.91 -2.82
N ARG A 81 -1.57 12.19 -3.40
CA ARG A 81 -1.66 11.72 -4.79
C ARG A 81 -2.80 10.72 -4.97
N VAL A 82 -2.97 9.79 -4.03
CA VAL A 82 -4.06 8.81 -4.04
C VAL A 82 -5.41 9.50 -3.86
N GLU A 83 -5.55 10.41 -2.90
CA GLU A 83 -6.77 11.18 -2.68
C GLU A 83 -7.20 11.96 -3.93
N ARG A 84 -6.25 12.59 -4.64
CA ARG A 84 -6.54 13.31 -5.89
C ARG A 84 -7.02 12.38 -6.99
N LYS A 85 -6.40 11.20 -7.15
CA LYS A 85 -6.84 10.19 -8.13
C LYS A 85 -8.25 9.70 -7.81
N TYR A 86 -8.52 9.41 -6.55
CA TYR A 86 -9.85 8.99 -6.09
C TYR A 86 -10.91 10.06 -6.35
N LYS A 87 -10.63 11.32 -5.98
CA LYS A 87 -11.54 12.45 -6.23
C LYS A 87 -11.83 12.63 -7.73
N ASN A 88 -10.81 12.57 -8.58
CA ASN A 88 -10.98 12.67 -10.03
C ASN A 88 -11.84 11.52 -10.59
N LEU A 89 -11.61 10.30 -10.11
CA LEU A 89 -12.43 9.14 -10.50
C LEU A 89 -13.90 9.33 -10.10
N LEU A 90 -14.15 9.83 -8.89
CA LEU A 90 -15.49 10.12 -8.40
C LEU A 90 -16.18 11.23 -9.23
N GLU A 91 -15.45 12.28 -9.58
CA GLU A 91 -15.94 13.35 -10.45
C GLU A 91 -16.30 12.82 -11.84
N LYS A 92 -15.46 11.98 -12.45
CA LYS A 92 -15.75 11.33 -13.74
C LYS A 92 -16.97 10.43 -13.67
N TYR A 93 -17.09 9.64 -12.60
CA TYR A 93 -18.25 8.78 -12.37
C TYR A 93 -19.54 9.61 -12.25
N ASN A 94 -19.52 10.68 -11.45
CA ASN A 94 -20.64 11.60 -11.32
C ASN A 94 -21.00 12.28 -12.65
N HIS A 95 -19.99 12.66 -13.45
CA HIS A 95 -20.23 13.23 -14.78
C HIS A 95 -20.90 12.23 -15.72
N LEU A 96 -20.43 10.99 -15.74
CA LEU A 96 -21.04 9.91 -16.52
C LEU A 96 -22.49 9.67 -16.09
N LEU A 97 -22.75 9.64 -14.78
CA LEU A 97 -24.09 9.45 -14.24
C LEU A 97 -25.05 10.57 -14.67
N LYS A 98 -24.59 11.83 -14.59
CA LYS A 98 -25.35 12.99 -15.10
C LYS A 98 -25.58 12.93 -16.60
N PHE A 99 -24.58 12.50 -17.38
CA PHE A 99 -24.71 12.33 -18.82
C PHE A 99 -25.75 11.26 -19.19
N LEU A 100 -25.70 10.10 -18.54
CA LEU A 100 -26.69 9.03 -18.74
C LEU A 100 -28.09 9.48 -18.34
N LEU A 101 -28.21 10.25 -17.25
CA LEU A 101 -29.49 10.83 -16.84
C LEU A 101 -30.06 11.73 -17.94
N LYS A 102 -29.28 12.66 -18.47
CA LYS A 102 -29.70 13.56 -19.57
C LYS A 102 -30.11 12.77 -20.81
N LYS A 103 -29.29 11.79 -21.23
CA LYS A 103 -29.59 10.95 -22.40
C LYS A 103 -30.86 10.10 -22.23
N SER A 104 -31.17 9.68 -20.99
CA SER A 104 -32.40 8.94 -20.67
C SER A 104 -33.66 9.83 -20.63
N GLN A 105 -33.50 11.17 -20.61
CA GLN A 105 -34.61 12.12 -20.77
C GLN A 105 -34.90 12.38 -22.25
N ASP A 106 -33.87 12.38 -23.09
CA ASP A 106 -33.97 12.63 -24.54
C ASP A 106 -34.44 11.41 -25.34
N THR A 107 -34.22 10.20 -24.80
CA THR A 107 -34.73 8.94 -25.35
C THR A 107 -35.95 8.57 -24.51
N ASP A 108 -37.10 8.19 -25.08
CA ASP A 108 -38.33 7.77 -24.36
C ASP A 108 -38.13 6.50 -23.48
N GLN A 109 -37.18 6.53 -22.55
CA GLN A 109 -36.72 5.44 -21.70
C GLN A 109 -36.96 5.81 -20.23
N HIS A 110 -38.24 6.01 -19.89
CA HIS A 110 -38.68 6.38 -18.54
C HIS A 110 -38.23 5.42 -17.43
N ALA A 111 -38.06 4.13 -17.75
CA ALA A 111 -37.60 3.11 -16.79
C ALA A 111 -36.12 3.26 -16.42
N LEU A 112 -35.27 3.67 -17.36
CA LEU A 112 -33.84 3.91 -17.13
C LEU A 112 -33.64 5.20 -16.33
N HIS A 113 -34.37 6.25 -16.69
CA HIS A 113 -34.38 7.53 -15.98
C HIS A 113 -34.75 7.35 -14.50
N LYS A 114 -35.82 6.61 -14.22
CA LYS A 114 -36.28 6.33 -12.85
C LYS A 114 -35.22 5.60 -12.03
N LYS A 115 -34.62 4.51 -12.57
CA LYS A 115 -33.57 3.75 -11.88
C LYS A 115 -32.33 4.60 -11.56
N ILE A 116 -31.90 5.45 -12.49
CA ILE A 116 -30.73 6.33 -12.28
C ILE A 116 -31.04 7.40 -11.21
N LYS A 117 -32.24 7.99 -11.26
CA LYS A 117 -32.68 9.00 -10.27
C LYS A 117 -32.78 8.41 -8.86
N ASP A 118 -33.34 7.22 -8.73
CA ASP A 118 -33.45 6.53 -7.45
C ASP A 118 -32.07 6.18 -6.89
N PHE A 119 -31.13 5.76 -7.75
CA PHE A 119 -29.75 5.48 -7.35
C PHE A 119 -29.02 6.73 -6.82
N ILE A 120 -29.17 7.87 -7.49
CA ILE A 120 -28.58 9.17 -7.05
C ILE A 120 -29.13 9.58 -5.67
N ASN A 121 -30.45 9.47 -5.49
CA ASN A 121 -31.10 9.87 -4.23
C ASN A 121 -30.74 8.93 -3.06
N SER A 122 -30.58 7.63 -3.33
CA SER A 122 -30.15 6.66 -2.31
C SER A 122 -28.67 6.79 -1.91
N SER A 123 -27.86 7.48 -2.74
CA SER A 123 -26.42 7.64 -2.52
C SER A 123 -26.05 8.99 -1.89
N SER A 124 -27.04 9.85 -1.63
CA SER A 124 -26.84 11.12 -0.90
C SER A 124 -26.96 10.84 0.60
N PHE A 125 -25.81 10.65 1.25
CA PHE A 125 -25.66 10.71 2.71
C PHE A 125 -25.33 12.13 3.15
#